data_AF-A0A4P5U8J2-F1
#
_entry.id   AF-A0A4P5U8J2-F1
#
_cell.length_a   1.000
_cell.length_b   1.000
_cell.length_c   1.000
_cell.angle_alpha   90.00
_cell.angle_beta   90.00
_cell.angle_gamma   90.00
#
_symmetry.space_group_name_H-M   'P 1'
#
loop_
_entity.id
_entity.type
_entity.pdbx_description
1 polymer ?
#
loop_
_entity_poly.entity_id
_entity_poly.type
_entity_poly.pdbx_seq_one_letter_code
_entity_poly.pdbx_strand_id
1 'polypeptide(L)'
;MELRKSKEGKNHLQYLQPQLTEIVNRKNPFPTNININKIDSSSLDELPGIGPSTARRILKYREKLGGFYTASQLIEIPKIDTTLIEFLVPKINIDMSPLVMLNEKVDYKQLYKHPYIGPNKAKILGPFFTQHPQLTKRIWHDLQGLTAEEKLKLEPYLRFRE
;
A
#
# COMPACT_ATOMS: atom_id res chain seq x y z
N MET A 1 -34.02 14.88 34.24
CA MET A 1 -34.83 14.34 33.12
C MET A 1 -34.52 15.25 31.93
N GLU A 2 -33.76 14.91 30.89
CA GLU A 2 -33.26 13.64 30.38
C GLU A 2 -31.87 13.82 29.74
N LEU A 3 -31.15 12.70 29.70
CA LEU A 3 -29.77 12.54 29.26
C LEU A 3 -29.61 12.64 27.74
N ARG A 4 -28.50 13.27 27.34
CA ARG A 4 -27.86 13.09 26.03
C ARG A 4 -27.63 11.59 25.78
N LYS A 5 -28.24 11.02 24.74
CA LYS A 5 -27.85 9.70 24.21
C LYS A 5 -27.23 9.87 22.82
N SER A 6 -25.92 9.59 22.81
CA SER A 6 -25.09 9.27 21.66
C SER A 6 -25.79 8.27 20.74
N LYS A 7 -25.97 8.59 19.45
CA LYS A 7 -26.39 7.61 18.44
C LYS A 7 -25.15 6.95 17.85
N GLU A 8 -24.74 5.89 18.54
CA GLU A 8 -24.30 4.59 18.02
C GLU A 8 -23.78 4.57 16.57
N GLY A 9 -22.50 4.22 16.44
CA GLY A 9 -21.87 3.83 15.19
C GLY A 9 -22.66 2.72 14.53
N LYS A 10 -23.36 3.06 13.45
CA LYS A 10 -24.05 2.12 12.59
C LYS A 10 -23.02 1.11 12.08
N ASN A 11 -23.20 -0.16 12.44
CA ASN A 11 -22.47 -1.30 11.88
C ASN A 11 -22.48 -1.19 10.35
N HIS A 12 -21.34 -0.81 9.76
CA HIS A 12 -21.16 -0.63 8.32
C HIS A 12 -21.34 -1.94 7.53
N LEU A 13 -21.38 -3.07 8.25
CA LEU A 13 -21.72 -4.41 7.75
C LEU A 13 -23.11 -4.51 7.11
N GLN A 14 -24.04 -3.61 7.42
CA GLN A 14 -25.40 -3.62 6.83
C GLN A 14 -25.42 -3.15 5.35
N TYR A 15 -24.34 -2.54 4.86
CA TYR A 15 -24.27 -1.95 3.51
C TYR A 15 -23.29 -2.65 2.56
N LEU A 16 -22.79 -3.84 2.93
CA LEU A 16 -22.10 -4.68 1.96
C LEU A 16 -23.03 -4.84 0.74
N GLN A 17 -22.52 -4.54 -0.45
CA GLN A 17 -23.27 -4.78 -1.69
C GLN A 17 -23.81 -6.22 -1.63
N PRO A 18 -25.06 -6.49 -2.04
CA PRO A 18 -25.67 -7.83 -1.93
C PRO A 18 -24.76 -8.96 -2.47
N GLN A 19 -23.93 -8.60 -3.46
CA GLN A 19 -22.93 -9.44 -4.11
C GLN A 19 -21.77 -9.83 -3.17
N LEU A 20 -21.24 -8.88 -2.36
CA LEU A 20 -20.18 -9.14 -1.38
C LEU A 20 -20.67 -10.05 -0.25
N THR A 21 -21.91 -9.87 0.20
CA THR A 21 -22.53 -10.69 1.25
C THR A 21 -22.73 -12.15 0.80
N GLU A 22 -23.11 -12.38 -0.46
CA GLU A 22 -23.19 -13.74 -1.01
C GLU A 22 -21.82 -14.40 -1.22
N ILE A 23 -20.80 -13.63 -1.63
CA ILE A 23 -19.41 -14.10 -1.81
C ILE A 23 -18.82 -14.58 -0.48
N VAL A 24 -19.04 -13.84 0.61
CA VAL A 24 -18.57 -14.22 1.95
C VAL A 24 -19.28 -15.48 2.48
N ASN A 25 -20.55 -15.67 2.11
CA ASN A 25 -21.35 -16.83 2.54
C ASN A 25 -21.05 -18.13 1.76
N ARG A 26 -20.52 -18.05 0.54
CA ARG A 26 -20.03 -19.24 -0.19
C ARG A 26 -18.67 -19.62 0.41
N LYS A 27 -18.48 -20.89 0.77
CA LYS A 27 -17.22 -21.43 1.33
C LYS A 27 -15.98 -20.87 0.61
N ASN A 28 -15.34 -19.90 1.25
CA ASN A 28 -14.03 -19.32 0.95
C ASN A 28 -13.59 -19.29 -0.53
N PRO A 29 -14.11 -18.35 -1.36
CA PRO A 29 -13.88 -18.33 -2.81
C PRO A 29 -12.52 -17.74 -3.22
N PHE A 30 -11.74 -17.21 -2.29
CA PHE A 30 -10.43 -16.64 -2.60
C PHE A 30 -9.31 -17.66 -2.38
N PRO A 31 -8.35 -17.77 -3.31
CA PRO A 31 -7.16 -18.58 -3.10
C PRO A 31 -6.42 -18.12 -1.83
N THR A 32 -5.83 -19.08 -1.13
CA THR A 32 -4.93 -18.79 -0.01
C THR A 32 -3.54 -18.46 -0.56
N ASN A 33 -2.76 -17.69 0.20
CA ASN A 33 -1.35 -17.39 -0.11
C ASN A 33 -1.16 -16.58 -1.40
N ILE A 34 -1.98 -15.53 -1.59
CA ILE A 34 -1.89 -14.64 -2.75
C ILE A 34 -0.66 -13.76 -2.63
N ASN A 35 0.29 -13.89 -3.55
CA ASN A 35 1.42 -12.97 -3.61
C ASN A 35 1.06 -11.72 -4.41
N ILE A 36 0.70 -10.65 -3.70
CA ILE A 36 0.25 -9.39 -4.31
C ILE A 36 1.35 -8.71 -5.16
N ASN A 37 2.63 -9.00 -4.88
CA ASN A 37 3.75 -8.46 -5.63
C ASN A 37 4.01 -9.21 -6.95
N LYS A 38 3.52 -10.44 -7.09
CA LYS A 38 3.75 -11.30 -8.27
C LYS A 38 2.49 -11.62 -9.07
N ILE A 39 1.30 -11.46 -8.48
CA ILE A 39 0.02 -11.73 -9.17
C ILE A 39 -0.15 -10.83 -10.40
N ASP A 40 -0.68 -11.39 -11.48
CA ASP A 40 -0.95 -10.68 -12.72
C ASP A 40 -2.36 -10.06 -12.75
N SER A 41 -2.69 -9.34 -13.83
CA SER A 41 -3.99 -8.69 -13.97
C SER A 41 -5.15 -9.66 -14.10
N SER A 42 -4.96 -10.78 -14.80
CA SER A 42 -6.00 -11.78 -15.03
C SER A 42 -6.38 -12.47 -13.71
N SER A 43 -5.39 -12.94 -12.96
CA SER A 43 -5.63 -13.57 -11.66
C SER A 43 -6.18 -12.61 -10.63
N LEU A 44 -5.84 -11.31 -10.69
CA LEU A 44 -6.49 -10.30 -9.84
C LEU A 44 -7.96 -10.09 -10.20
N ASP A 45 -8.29 -10.06 -11.49
CA ASP A 45 -9.67 -9.88 -11.99
C ASP A 45 -10.58 -11.09 -11.71
N GLU A 46 -9.99 -12.27 -11.54
CA GLU A 46 -10.71 -13.47 -11.12
C GLU A 46 -11.05 -13.47 -9.62
N LEU A 47 -10.46 -12.56 -8.83
CA LEU A 47 -10.75 -12.50 -7.40
C LEU A 47 -12.16 -11.92 -7.17
N PRO A 48 -13.01 -12.59 -6.38
CA PRO A 48 -14.36 -12.11 -6.09
C PRO A 48 -14.37 -10.66 -5.59
N GLY A 49 -15.14 -9.79 -6.27
CA GLY A 49 -15.24 -8.36 -5.94
C GLY A 49 -14.07 -7.49 -6.45
N ILE A 50 -13.04 -8.07 -7.07
CA ILE A 50 -12.03 -7.34 -7.84
C ILE A 50 -12.39 -7.47 -9.32
N GLY A 51 -12.90 -6.40 -9.92
CA GLY A 51 -13.05 -6.32 -11.38
C GLY A 51 -11.81 -5.70 -12.07
N PRO A 52 -11.85 -5.54 -13.41
CA PRO A 52 -10.68 -5.14 -14.20
C PRO A 52 -10.15 -3.76 -13.81
N SER A 53 -11.08 -2.88 -13.38
CA SER A 53 -10.79 -1.53 -12.92
C SER A 53 -9.98 -1.54 -11.61
N THR A 54 -10.35 -2.40 -10.66
CA THR A 54 -9.68 -2.54 -9.36
C THR A 54 -8.34 -3.23 -9.52
N ALA A 55 -8.27 -4.32 -10.29
CA ALA A 55 -7.01 -4.99 -10.64
C ALA A 55 -6.00 -4.00 -11.22
N ARG A 56 -6.42 -3.17 -12.19
CA ARG A 56 -5.57 -2.13 -12.79
C ARG A 56 -5.09 -1.10 -11.76
N ARG A 57 -5.91 -0.72 -10.77
CA ARG A 57 -5.49 0.22 -9.71
C ARG A 57 -4.43 -0.40 -8.81
N ILE A 58 -4.63 -1.65 -8.39
CA ILE A 58 -3.67 -2.40 -7.57
C ILE A 58 -2.31 -2.48 -8.28
N LEU A 59 -2.31 -2.88 -9.54
CA LEU A 59 -1.07 -3.00 -10.33
C LEU A 59 -0.38 -1.64 -10.51
N LYS A 60 -1.11 -0.59 -10.86
CA LYS A 60 -0.54 0.77 -10.99
C LYS A 60 0.01 1.29 -9.66
N TYR A 61 -0.64 0.96 -8.55
CA TYR A 61 -0.17 1.37 -7.23
C TYR A 61 1.10 0.59 -6.85
N ARG A 62 1.11 -0.73 -7.07
CA ARG A 62 2.29 -1.60 -6.92
C ARG A 62 3.51 -1.05 -7.66
N GLU A 63 3.34 -0.69 -8.93
CA GLU A 63 4.41 -0.15 -9.76
C GLU A 63 4.96 1.18 -9.21
N LYS A 64 4.07 2.09 -8.78
CA LYS A 64 4.49 3.39 -8.24
C LYS A 64 5.17 3.27 -6.88
N LEU A 65 4.69 2.36 -6.05
CA LEU A 65 5.23 2.08 -4.72
C LEU A 65 6.58 1.35 -4.81
N GLY A 66 6.83 0.62 -5.90
CA GLY A 66 8.01 -0.25 -6.01
C GLY A 66 7.78 -1.61 -5.35
N GLY A 67 6.52 -2.08 -5.30
CA GLY A 67 6.08 -3.28 -4.61
C GLY A 67 5.46 -2.98 -3.24
N PHE A 68 4.60 -3.86 -2.74
CA PHE A 68 3.99 -3.76 -1.42
C PHE A 68 4.94 -4.34 -0.36
N TYR A 69 5.19 -3.58 0.69
CA TYR A 69 5.89 -4.04 1.89
C TYR A 69 4.93 -4.70 2.90
N THR A 70 3.67 -4.27 2.93
CA THR A 70 2.64 -4.86 3.79
C THR A 70 1.29 -4.93 3.07
N ALA A 71 0.47 -5.92 3.39
CA ALA A 71 -0.86 -6.07 2.82
C ALA A 71 -1.78 -4.87 3.15
N SER A 72 -1.56 -4.22 4.30
CA SER A 72 -2.35 -3.06 4.74
C SER A 72 -2.24 -1.86 3.79
N GLN A 73 -1.18 -1.77 2.99
CA GLN A 73 -1.01 -0.70 1.99
C GLN A 73 -2.07 -0.76 0.88
N LEU A 74 -2.78 -1.87 0.72
CA LEU A 74 -3.92 -1.94 -0.19
C LEU A 74 -5.06 -0.99 0.19
N ILE A 75 -5.22 -0.68 1.48
CA ILE A 75 -6.24 0.26 1.98
C ILE A 75 -5.95 1.68 1.51
N GLU A 76 -4.69 1.99 1.21
CA GLU A 76 -4.26 3.32 0.76
C GLU A 76 -4.57 3.58 -0.72
N ILE A 77 -5.02 2.55 -1.45
CA ILE A 77 -5.35 2.69 -2.86
C ILE A 77 -6.72 3.39 -2.99
N PRO A 78 -6.78 4.54 -3.68
CA PRO A 78 -8.02 5.28 -3.80
C PRO A 78 -9.06 4.51 -4.61
N LYS A 79 -10.32 4.60 -4.17
CA LYS A 79 -11.49 4.01 -4.87
C LYS A 79 -11.44 2.47 -4.93
N ILE A 80 -10.89 1.83 -3.90
CA ILE A 80 -11.12 0.41 -3.62
C ILE A 80 -12.01 0.31 -2.38
N ASP A 81 -12.96 -0.62 -2.41
CA ASP A 81 -13.83 -0.90 -1.27
C ASP A 81 -12.98 -1.44 -0.09
N THR A 82 -13.03 -0.78 1.05
CA THR A 82 -12.24 -1.16 2.23
C THR A 82 -12.65 -2.53 2.78
N THR A 83 -13.93 -2.91 2.65
CA THR A 83 -14.43 -4.20 3.12
C THR A 83 -13.82 -5.34 2.30
N LEU A 84 -13.71 -5.17 0.98
CA LEU A 84 -13.02 -6.10 0.10
C LEU A 84 -11.56 -6.27 0.53
N ILE A 85 -10.86 -5.17 0.84
CA ILE A 85 -9.47 -5.22 1.30
C ILE A 85 -9.34 -5.97 2.63
N GLU A 86 -10.24 -5.73 3.58
CA GLU A 86 -10.26 -6.46 4.86
C GLU A 86 -10.38 -7.97 4.67
N PHE A 87 -11.13 -8.44 3.67
CA PHE A 87 -11.20 -9.86 3.32
C PHE A 87 -9.96 -10.39 2.61
N LEU A 88 -9.27 -9.55 1.83
CA LEU A 88 -8.08 -9.93 1.06
C LEU A 88 -6.81 -9.96 1.89
N VAL A 89 -6.62 -8.98 2.79
CA VAL A 89 -5.44 -8.85 3.66
C VAL A 89 -5.04 -10.17 4.34
N PRO A 90 -5.92 -10.95 5.00
CA PRO A 90 -5.53 -12.20 5.66
C PRO A 90 -5.12 -13.32 4.68
N LYS A 91 -5.34 -13.15 3.38
CA LYS A 91 -5.03 -14.12 2.33
C LYS A 91 -3.76 -13.79 1.58
N ILE A 92 -3.28 -12.56 1.74
CA ILE A 92 -2.12 -12.04 1.06
C ILE A 92 -0.86 -12.47 1.80
N ASN A 93 0.09 -12.97 1.03
CA ASN A 93 1.46 -13.12 1.44
C ASN A 93 2.32 -12.05 0.76
N ILE A 94 3.24 -11.46 1.53
CA ILE A 94 4.17 -10.47 1.03
C ILE A 94 5.52 -11.13 0.80
N ASP A 95 5.90 -11.20 -0.48
CA ASP A 95 7.28 -11.44 -0.86
C ASP A 95 7.95 -10.09 -1.11
N MET A 96 8.98 -9.79 -0.32
CA MET A 96 9.72 -8.53 -0.37
C MET A 96 10.90 -8.55 -1.37
N SER A 97 11.21 -9.71 -1.96
CA SER A 97 12.28 -9.81 -2.97
C SER A 97 12.14 -8.87 -4.18
N PRO A 98 10.93 -8.49 -4.66
CA PRO A 98 10.80 -7.57 -5.79
C PRO A 98 10.71 -6.10 -5.36
N LEU A 99 10.95 -5.76 -4.09
CA LEU A 99 10.89 -4.37 -3.64
C LEU A 99 12.00 -3.53 -4.30
N VAL A 100 11.62 -2.37 -4.82
CA VAL A 100 12.55 -1.43 -5.46
C VAL A 100 13.12 -0.47 -4.42
N MET A 101 14.45 -0.46 -4.31
CA MET A 101 15.18 0.43 -3.39
C MET A 101 15.43 1.81 -4.03
N LEU A 102 14.81 2.83 -3.47
CA LEU A 102 14.74 4.17 -4.07
C LEU A 102 16.08 4.94 -4.04
N ASN A 103 17.00 4.54 -3.17
CA ASN A 103 18.31 5.18 -2.99
C ASN A 103 19.48 4.40 -3.63
N GLU A 104 19.27 3.20 -4.18
CA GLU A 104 20.34 2.47 -4.88
C GLU A 104 20.63 3.07 -6.26
N LYS A 105 19.57 3.45 -6.98
CA LYS A 105 19.65 4.19 -8.23
C LYS A 105 18.58 5.27 -8.24
N VAL A 106 19.01 6.51 -8.01
CA VAL A 106 18.10 7.66 -7.91
C VAL A 106 17.45 7.94 -9.27
N ASP A 107 16.16 7.63 -9.41
CA ASP A 107 15.32 8.03 -10.53
C ASP A 107 14.27 9.05 -10.07
N TYR A 108 14.45 10.31 -10.44
CA TYR A 108 13.52 11.40 -10.11
C TYR A 108 12.10 11.14 -10.62
N LYS A 109 11.93 10.46 -11.75
CA LYS A 109 10.60 10.12 -12.28
C LYS A 109 9.89 9.12 -11.37
N GLN A 110 10.62 8.18 -10.81
CA GLN A 110 10.11 7.23 -9.82
C GLN A 110 9.77 7.95 -8.51
N LEU A 111 10.68 8.78 -7.99
CA LEU A 111 10.44 9.56 -6.77
C LEU A 111 9.20 10.46 -6.89
N TYR A 112 9.00 11.14 -8.03
CA TYR A 112 7.82 11.98 -8.27
C TYR A 112 6.50 11.22 -8.28
N LYS A 113 6.52 9.96 -8.72
CA LYS A 113 5.31 9.13 -8.81
C LYS A 113 5.05 8.30 -7.56
N HIS A 114 6.05 8.16 -6.68
CA HIS A 114 5.96 7.33 -5.50
C HIS A 114 4.93 7.87 -4.50
N PRO A 115 3.98 7.05 -3.99
CA PRO A 115 2.87 7.52 -3.16
C PRO A 115 3.29 8.27 -1.89
N TYR A 116 4.41 7.89 -1.27
CA TYR A 116 4.92 8.54 -0.04
C TYR A 116 5.88 9.71 -0.27
N ILE A 117 6.22 10.01 -1.54
CA ILE A 117 7.21 11.04 -1.86
C ILE A 117 6.53 12.20 -2.60
N GLY A 118 6.02 11.93 -3.80
CA GLY A 118 5.45 12.95 -4.66
C GLY A 118 6.45 14.04 -5.09
N PRO A 119 6.01 15.05 -5.85
CA PRO A 119 6.91 16.06 -6.44
C PRO A 119 7.66 16.91 -5.41
N ASN A 120 7.02 17.22 -4.28
CA ASN A 120 7.59 18.13 -3.28
C ASN A 120 8.76 17.47 -2.53
N LYS A 121 8.56 16.27 -1.98
CA LYS A 121 9.60 15.58 -1.20
C LYS A 121 10.71 15.04 -2.08
N ALA A 122 10.43 14.71 -3.33
CA ALA A 122 11.46 14.25 -4.26
C ALA A 122 12.55 15.31 -4.53
N LYS A 123 12.23 16.61 -4.43
CA LYS A 123 13.24 17.69 -4.52
C LYS A 123 14.21 17.69 -3.35
N ILE A 124 13.80 17.12 -2.21
CA ILE A 124 14.62 16.94 -1.01
C ILE A 124 15.38 15.61 -1.11
N LEU A 125 14.65 14.52 -1.38
CA LEU A 125 15.18 13.16 -1.36
C LEU A 125 16.14 12.86 -2.51
N GLY A 126 15.91 13.40 -3.72
CA GLY A 126 16.77 13.15 -4.87
C GLY A 126 18.22 13.59 -4.65
N PRO A 127 18.47 14.87 -4.30
CA PRO A 127 19.81 15.34 -3.94
C PRO A 127 20.38 14.60 -2.73
N PHE A 128 19.56 14.37 -1.70
CA PHE A 128 19.98 13.66 -0.49
C PHE A 128 20.50 12.25 -0.80
N PHE A 129 19.77 11.44 -1.57
CA PHE A 129 20.24 10.09 -1.96
C PHE A 129 21.49 10.13 -2.84
N THR A 130 21.62 11.16 -3.69
CA THR A 130 22.82 11.35 -4.53
C THR A 130 24.06 11.71 -3.69
N GLN A 131 23.88 12.52 -2.65
CA GLN A 131 24.96 12.91 -1.73
C GLN A 131 25.33 11.82 -0.72
N HIS A 132 24.38 10.92 -0.41
CA HIS A 132 24.55 9.85 0.57
C HIS A 132 24.36 8.45 -0.07
N PRO A 133 25.26 8.01 -0.96
CA PRO A 133 25.16 6.68 -1.58
C PRO A 133 25.31 5.53 -0.54
N GLN A 134 26.01 5.80 0.56
CA GLN A 134 26.11 4.92 1.73
C GLN A 134 25.16 5.41 2.83
N LEU A 135 23.85 5.31 2.58
CA LEU A 135 22.84 5.80 3.52
C LEU A 135 22.83 4.98 4.81
N THR A 136 23.04 5.62 5.96
CA THR A 136 22.86 4.99 7.29
C THR A 136 21.53 5.41 7.90
N LYS A 137 21.01 4.63 8.86
CA LYS A 137 19.79 5.02 9.60
C LYS A 137 19.95 6.35 10.33
N ARG A 138 21.14 6.63 10.88
CA ARG A 138 21.43 7.91 11.54
C ARG A 138 21.26 9.09 10.58
N ILE A 139 21.92 9.04 9.42
CA ILE A 139 21.83 10.09 8.40
C ILE A 139 20.38 10.28 7.92
N TRP A 140 19.63 9.18 7.77
CA TRP A 140 18.22 9.22 7.42
C TRP A 140 17.33 9.88 8.47
N HIS A 141 17.53 9.55 9.75
CA HIS A 141 16.77 10.16 10.84
C HIS A 141 17.12 11.64 11.03
N ASP A 142 18.33 12.07 10.69
CA ASP A 142 18.75 13.48 10.77
C ASP A 142 18.22 14.35 9.61
N LEU A 143 17.75 13.75 8.51
CA LEU A 143 17.21 14.48 7.36
C LEU A 143 16.04 15.40 7.76
N GLN A 144 16.15 16.69 7.45
CA GLN A 144 15.06 17.65 7.66
C GLN A 144 14.07 17.68 6.49
N GLY A 145 12.86 18.17 6.73
CA GLY A 145 11.82 18.33 5.70
C GLY A 145 10.88 17.14 5.48
N LEU A 146 11.05 16.06 6.26
CA LEU A 146 10.11 14.93 6.35
C LEU A 146 9.68 14.70 7.81
N THR A 147 8.43 14.29 8.01
CA THR A 147 7.95 13.89 9.33
C THR A 147 8.47 12.49 9.72
N ALA A 148 8.40 12.15 11.01
CA ALA A 148 8.78 10.81 11.47
C ALA A 148 7.93 9.71 10.82
N GLU A 149 6.62 9.92 10.67
CA GLU A 149 5.72 8.97 10.02
C GLU A 149 6.09 8.73 8.54
N GLU A 150 6.42 9.80 7.82
CA GLU A 150 6.85 9.71 6.42
C GLU A 150 8.16 8.94 6.29
N LYS A 151 9.10 9.16 7.22
CA LYS A 151 10.34 8.40 7.26
C LYS A 151 10.09 6.91 7.47
N LEU A 152 9.25 6.55 8.44
CA LEU A 152 8.89 5.16 8.72
C LEU A 152 8.23 4.47 7.53
N LYS A 153 7.35 5.17 6.78
CA LYS A 153 6.73 4.61 5.57
C LYS A 153 7.71 4.38 4.43
N LEU A 154 8.79 5.16 4.37
CA LEU A 154 9.80 5.09 3.32
C LEU A 154 10.94 4.11 3.63
N GLU A 155 11.26 3.87 4.90
CA GLU A 155 12.34 2.96 5.32
C GLU A 155 12.33 1.59 4.63
N PRO A 156 11.19 0.90 4.41
CA PRO A 156 11.17 -0.38 3.70
C PRO A 156 11.66 -0.31 2.24
N TYR A 157 11.66 0.89 1.65
CA TYR A 157 12.06 1.16 0.26
C TYR A 157 13.46 1.77 0.18
N LEU A 158 14.23 1.73 1.28
CA LEU A 158 15.57 2.26 1.36
C LEU A 158 16.57 1.17 1.74
N ARG A 159 17.69 1.15 1.03
CA ARG A 159 18.84 0.35 1.38
C ARG A 159 19.73 1.11 2.37
N PHE A 160 19.80 0.62 3.59
CA PHE A 160 20.76 1.10 4.58
C PHE A 160 22.08 0.31 4.48
N ARG A 161 23.20 1.00 4.66
CA ARG A 161 24.52 0.40 4.86
C ARG A 161 24.99 0.79 6.26
N GLU A 162 25.40 -0.20 7.05
CA GLU A 162 25.95 0.00 8.41
C GLU A 162 27.35 0.58 8.35
#